data_AF-A0AAJ1B1U5-F1
#
_entry.id   AF-A0AAJ1B1U5-F1
#
_cell.length_a   1.000
_cell.length_b   1.000
_cell.length_c   1.000
_cell.angle_alpha   90.00
_cell.angle_beta   90.00
_cell.angle_gamma   90.00
#
_symmetry.space_group_name_H-M   'P 1'
#
loop_
_entity.id
_entity.type
_entity.pdbx_description
1 polymer ?
#
loop_
_entity_poly.entity_id
_entity_poly.type
_entity_poly.pdbx_seq_one_letter_code
_entity_poly.pdbx_strand_id
1 'polypeptide(L)' 'MLIDYDLGTLKQGAELIRRSYCGSTFDLCSIINGKSGRCSENCKYCAQSVYYQTGIDIYNLLKISEIKAIALHN' A
#
# COMPACT_ATOMS: atom_id res chain seq x y z
N MET A 1 -7.47 -3.11 27.21
CA MET A 1 -7.30 -2.24 26.01
C MET A 1 -8.23 -2.74 24.91
N LEU A 2 -8.43 -2.00 23.81
CA LEU A 2 -9.30 -2.47 22.71
C LEU A 2 -8.87 -3.84 22.15
N ILE A 3 -7.59 -4.21 22.26
CA ILE A 3 -7.08 -5.52 21.82
C ILE A 3 -7.64 -6.72 22.61
N ASP A 4 -8.21 -6.48 23.79
CA ASP A 4 -8.74 -7.53 24.68
C ASP A 4 -10.26 -7.73 24.48
N TYR A 5 -10.90 -6.95 23.61
CA TYR A 5 -12.35 -7.03 23.34
C TYR A 5 -12.68 -8.09 22.30
N ASP A 6 -13.92 -8.58 22.37
CA ASP A 6 -14.48 -9.47 21.35
C ASP A 6 -14.43 -8.81 19.96
N LEU A 7 -13.89 -9.56 18.99
CA LEU A 7 -13.72 -9.10 17.60
C LEU A 7 -15.06 -8.75 16.94
N GLY A 8 -16.13 -9.49 17.25
CA GLY A 8 -17.46 -9.23 16.70
C GLY A 8 -17.98 -7.85 17.12
N THR A 9 -17.83 -7.52 18.39
CA THR A 9 -18.19 -6.23 18.96
C THR A 9 -17.36 -5.09 18.34
N LEU A 10 -16.05 -5.28 18.23
CA LEU A 10 -15.15 -4.29 17.61
C LEU A 10 -15.51 -4.00 16.15
N LYS A 11 -15.82 -5.03 15.37
CA LYS A 11 -16.22 -4.88 13.96
C LYS A 11 -17.53 -4.10 13.82
N GLN A 12 -18.51 -4.37 14.67
CA GLN A 12 -19.79 -3.65 14.66
C GLN A 12 -19.60 -2.17 15.02
N GLY A 13 -18.83 -1.89 16.07
CA GLY A 13 -18.50 -0.51 16.45
C GLY A 13 -17.74 0.23 15.34
N ALA A 14 -16.75 -0.41 14.72
CA ALA A 14 -16.00 0.16 13.60
C ALA A 14 -16.90 0.47 12.39
N GLU A 15 -17.83 -0.43 12.05
CA GLU A 15 -18.78 -0.22 10.95
C GLU A 15 -19.72 0.96 11.22
N LEU A 16 -20.23 1.09 12.44
CA LEU A 16 -21.11 2.22 12.82
C LEU A 16 -20.39 3.55 12.64
N ILE A 17 -19.14 3.65 13.11
CA ILE A 17 -18.31 4.86 12.95
C ILE A 17 -18.04 5.11 11.47
N ARG A 18 -17.50 4.11 10.74
CA ARG A 18 -17.18 4.22 9.32
C ARG A 18 -18.39 4.65 8.49
N ARG A 19 -19.58 4.08 8.73
CA ARG A 19 -20.80 4.45 8.00
C ARG A 19 -21.28 5.87 8.31
N SER A 20 -21.15 6.31 9.56
CA SER A 20 -21.58 7.64 10.00
C SER A 20 -20.72 8.75 9.41
N TYR A 21 -19.41 8.51 9.25
CA TYR A 21 -18.47 9.53 8.78
C TYR A 21 -18.06 9.38 7.30
N CYS A 22 -18.05 8.17 6.76
CA CYS A 22 -17.56 7.88 5.40
C CYS A 22 -18.66 7.38 4.44
N GLY A 23 -19.90 7.20 4.91
CA GLY A 23 -21.02 6.78 4.06
C GLY A 23 -20.89 5.34 3.55
N SER A 24 -21.21 5.10 2.28
CA SER A 24 -21.20 3.76 1.64
C SER A 24 -20.50 3.75 0.28
N THR A 25 -19.53 4.66 0.10
CA THR A 25 -18.73 4.80 -1.12
C THR A 25 -17.28 4.39 -0.87
N PHE A 26 -16.56 4.06 -1.95
CA PHE A 26 -15.14 3.74 -1.90
C PHE A 26 -14.34 4.76 -2.71
N ASP A 27 -13.21 5.19 -2.15
CA ASP A 27 -12.19 5.94 -2.88
C ASP A 27 -11.21 4.95 -3.51
N LEU A 28 -11.11 4.98 -4.84
CA LEU A 28 -10.19 4.13 -5.58
C LEU A 28 -8.92 4.92 -5.88
N CYS A 29 -7.78 4.32 -5.56
CA CYS A 29 -6.46 4.86 -5.89
C CYS A 29 -5.58 3.75 -6.43
N SER A 30 -4.83 4.04 -7.49
CA SER A 30 -3.79 3.18 -8.03
C SER A 30 -2.42 3.73 -7.68
N ILE A 31 -1.47 2.83 -7.45
CA ILE A 31 -0.07 3.17 -7.18
C ILE A 31 0.83 2.44 -8.17
N ILE A 32 1.93 3.09 -8.56
CA ILE A 32 2.95 2.48 -9.41
C ILE A 32 4.28 2.49 -8.71
N ASN A 33 5.11 1.51 -9.01
CA ASN A 33 6.48 1.50 -8.53
C ASN A 33 7.36 2.33 -9.46
N GLY A 34 7.66 3.57 -9.08
CA GLY A 34 8.49 4.47 -9.88
C GLY A 34 9.95 4.05 -9.97
N LYS A 35 10.47 3.29 -8.98
CA LYS A 35 11.83 2.76 -8.93
C LYS A 35 11.83 1.48 -8.11
N SER A 36 12.33 0.38 -8.67
CA SER A 36 12.26 -0.91 -7.99
C SER A 36 13.62 -1.42 -7.51
N GLY A 37 13.64 -1.89 -6.26
CA GLY A 37 14.77 -2.58 -5.65
C GLY A 37 15.93 -1.67 -5.24
N ARG A 38 17.00 -2.30 -4.73
CA ARG A 38 18.22 -1.63 -4.22
C ARG A 38 17.92 -0.57 -3.15
N CYS A 39 16.88 -0.78 -2.34
CA CYS A 39 16.60 0.07 -1.20
C CYS A 39 17.65 -0.18 -0.10
N SER A 40 18.23 0.89 0.45
CA SER A 40 19.26 0.83 1.50
C SER A 40 18.74 0.43 2.87
N GLU A 41 17.42 0.39 3.05
CA GLU A 41 16.78 0.07 4.33
C GLU A 41 16.74 -1.44 4.55
N ASN A 42 16.91 -1.87 5.80
CA ASN A 42 16.93 -3.28 6.21
C ASN A 42 15.58 -3.73 6.82
N CYS A 43 14.48 -3.43 6.14
CA CYS A 43 13.18 -3.90 6.56
C CYS A 43 13.05 -5.40 6.25
N LYS A 44 12.99 -6.25 7.30
CA LYS A 44 12.91 -7.73 7.18
C LYS A 44 11.79 -8.25 6.29
N TYR A 45 10.72 -7.48 6.12
CA TYR A 45 9.54 -7.84 5.32
C TYR A 45 9.56 -7.23 3.91
N CYS A 46 10.50 -6.33 3.60
CA CYS A 46 10.47 -5.55 2.36
C CYS A 46 11.19 -6.29 1.23
N ALA A 47 10.47 -6.59 0.16
CA ALA A 47 11.04 -7.24 -1.02
C ALA A 47 12.07 -6.38 -1.76
N GLN A 48 12.07 -5.05 -1.57
CA GLN A 48 12.95 -4.12 -2.28
C GLN A 48 14.30 -3.88 -1.59
N SER A 49 14.46 -4.38 -0.37
CA SER A 49 15.67 -4.20 0.44
C SER A 49 16.87 -4.91 -0.19
N VAL A 50 18.01 -4.21 -0.25
CA VAL A 50 19.28 -4.76 -0.78
C VAL A 50 19.83 -5.92 0.06
N TYR A 51 19.36 -6.08 1.30
CA TYR A 51 19.82 -7.13 2.20
C TYR A 51 19.21 -8.50 1.92
N TYR A 52 18.20 -8.61 1.04
CA TYR A 52 17.48 -9.86 0.76
C TYR A 52 17.32 -10.11 -0.74
N GLN A 53 17.49 -11.36 -1.16
CA GLN A 53 17.28 -11.79 -2.55
C GLN A 53 15.85 -12.31 -2.73
N THR A 54 14.94 -11.44 -3.18
CA THR A 54 13.49 -11.73 -3.25
C THR A 54 12.96 -11.98 -4.66
N GLY A 55 13.80 -11.81 -5.69
CA GLY A 55 13.43 -12.09 -7.08
C GLY A 55 12.56 -11.03 -7.77
N ILE A 56 12.42 -9.83 -7.19
CA ILE A 56 11.71 -8.73 -7.84
C ILE A 56 12.50 -8.17 -9.03
N ASP A 57 11.79 -7.57 -9.99
CA ASP A 57 12.41 -6.80 -11.06
C ASP A 57 13.11 -5.56 -10.48
N ILE A 58 14.35 -5.33 -10.90
CA ILE A 58 15.17 -4.20 -10.45
C ILE A 58 15.35 -3.23 -11.61
N TYR A 59 14.92 -1.99 -11.40
CA TYR A 59 15.06 -0.92 -12.38
C TYR A 59 15.26 0.44 -11.72
N ASN A 60 15.94 1.33 -12.43
CA ASN A 60 16.13 2.71 -12.00
C ASN A 60 14.81 3.49 -12.05
N LEU A 61 14.83 4.71 -11.54
CA LEU A 61 13.67 5.60 -11.62
C LEU A 61 13.17 5.71 -13.07
N LEU A 62 11.90 5.42 -13.27
CA LEU A 62 11.22 5.53 -14.57
C LEU A 62 11.29 6.96 -15.09
N LYS A 63 11.28 7.13 -16.42
CA LYS A 63 11.21 8.48 -17.00
C LYS A 63 9.87 9.12 -16.67
N ILE A 64 9.86 10.44 -16.53
CA ILE A 64 8.62 11.20 -16.30
C ILE A 64 7.57 10.92 -17.39
N SER A 65 8.00 10.72 -18.65
CA SER A 65 7.10 10.37 -19.74
C SER A 65 6.40 9.03 -19.52
N GLU A 66 7.10 8.03 -18.99
CA GLU A 66 6.54 6.70 -18.69
C GLU A 66 5.58 6.79 -17.52
N ILE A 67 5.96 7.50 -16.44
CA ILE A 67 5.10 7.75 -15.28
C ILE A 67 3.80 8.44 -15.69
N LYS A 68 3.89 9.47 -16.54
CA LYS A 68 2.71 10.20 -17.04
C LYS A 68 1.83 9.32 -17.92
N ALA A 69 2.42 8.53 -18.81
CA ALA A 69 1.67 7.62 -19.67
C ALA A 69 0.87 6.60 -18.83
N ILE A 70 1.50 6.02 -17.81
CA ILE A 70 0.84 5.07 -16.92
C ILE A 70 -0.25 5.75 -16.08
N ALA A 71 0.00 6.95 -15.55
CA ALA A 71 -0.97 7.69 -14.74
C ALA A 71 -2.26 8.08 -15.50
N LEU A 72 -2.23 8.17 -16.83
CA LEU A 72 -3.41 8.44 -17.65
C LEU A 72 -4.34 7.23 -17.82
N HIS A 73 -3.85 6.02 -17.54
CA HIS A 73 -4.54 4.76 -17.83
C HIS A 73 -4.79 3.88 -16.59
N ASN A 74 -4.45 4.41 -15.41
CA ASN A 74 -4.53 3.72 -14.12
C ASN A 74 -5.60 4.28 -13.20
#